data_AF-A0A939R265-F1
#
_entry.id   AF-A0A939R265-F1
#
_cell.length_a   1.000
_cell.length_b   1.000
_cell.length_c   1.000
_cell.angle_alpha   90.00
_cell.angle_beta   90.00
_cell.angle_gamma   90.00
#
_symmetry.space_group_name_H-M   'P 1'
#
loop_
_entity.id
_entity.type
_entity.pdbx_description
1 polymer ?
#
loop_
_entity_poly.entity_id
_entity_poly.type
_entity_poly.pdbx_seq_one_letter_code
_entity_poly.pdbx_strand_id
1 'polypeptide(L)'
;MGFKIDSKTKKKKFAFIKELLFGDYIKPYIENNDYVRIKVTEKNQEVEYVKVRCRNADGYIKESEMQAERILEVNFIDVGQGDGCHVVTPDDKHFLIDAGGSDNMYRYLKWRFNLKTAKVAPPPFTIVISHSDTDHYNGFGQIFNKTDGTAQQFSIKKVYHNGMVEASGSKLDSLGTEITYNKHKYITDLCDTDKDYQNRLKKIDKAGTYINVLEKTSAPKEALRLGSKPIYDKNNMKMEIMGPVAVNIDGKDALPVIDSNKGKTKNGHSVIIKLTIGHLRLFLGGDLNTESEYHLIHHYSGIDVADIKKKLKTKSLTEKKRKELEAQLEEAILKAREALGADIAKSCHHGSADFTSEFLRVLNPIVTVISSGDEEPHVHPRPDTLGTIGKFSRGERSLIFSTELARSSKEFVELQKSNSTKKRERTVTVYGMINVRTDGEKVIIAQKLEKPAADRSWDIHKLEWNPEKESFEYNQYLKYE
;
A
#
# COMPACT_ATOMS: atom_id res chain seq x y z
N MET A 1 -23.10 6.06 32.75
CA MET A 1 -21.85 6.08 33.55
C MET A 1 -21.02 4.85 33.18
N GLY A 2 -19.72 4.99 32.91
CA GLY A 2 -18.84 3.93 32.38
C GLY A 2 -18.49 2.80 33.37
N PHE A 3 -19.38 2.51 34.31
CA PHE A 3 -19.28 1.38 35.23
C PHE A 3 -20.67 0.80 35.48
N LYS A 4 -20.73 -0.52 35.69
CA LYS A 4 -21.91 -1.21 36.25
C LYS A 4 -21.60 -1.54 37.70
N ILE A 5 -22.54 -1.34 38.60
CA ILE A 5 -22.41 -1.86 39.96
C ILE A 5 -22.80 -3.33 39.90
N ASP A 6 -21.87 -4.21 40.22
CA ASP A 6 -22.16 -5.64 40.30
C ASP A 6 -23.21 -5.87 41.40
N SER A 7 -24.33 -6.50 41.05
CA SER A 7 -25.49 -6.60 41.93
C SER A 7 -25.22 -7.46 43.17
N LYS A 8 -24.24 -8.37 43.12
CA LYS A 8 -23.87 -9.28 44.21
C LYS A 8 -22.75 -8.72 45.08
N THR A 9 -21.74 -8.11 44.49
CA THR A 9 -20.52 -7.67 45.20
C THR A 9 -20.50 -6.17 45.51
N LYS A 10 -21.44 -5.40 44.95
CA LYS A 10 -21.51 -3.92 45.03
C LYS A 10 -20.26 -3.19 44.51
N LYS A 11 -19.31 -3.91 43.89
CA LYS A 11 -18.10 -3.32 43.31
C LYS A 11 -18.42 -2.64 41.97
N LYS A 12 -17.72 -1.54 41.68
CA LYS A 12 -17.76 -0.90 40.36
C LYS A 12 -17.06 -1.81 39.35
N LYS A 13 -17.78 -2.21 38.30
CA LYS A 13 -17.26 -2.94 37.15
C LYS A 13 -17.11 -1.97 35.99
N PHE A 14 -15.89 -1.52 35.75
CA PHE A 14 -15.57 -0.61 34.65
C PHE A 14 -15.60 -1.35 33.30
N ALA A 15 -16.02 -0.64 32.26
CA ALA A 15 -15.93 -1.14 30.88
C ALA A 15 -14.61 -0.67 30.27
N PHE A 16 -13.66 -1.59 30.11
CA PHE A 16 -12.38 -1.34 29.43
C PHE A 16 -12.54 -1.58 27.93
N ILE A 17 -11.87 -0.78 27.11
CA ILE A 17 -11.87 -1.01 25.65
C ILE A 17 -10.89 -2.15 25.37
N LYS A 18 -11.38 -3.23 24.76
CA LYS A 18 -10.61 -4.46 24.51
C LYS A 18 -10.25 -4.71 23.04
N GLU A 19 -10.69 -3.85 22.13
CA GLU A 19 -10.57 -4.05 20.68
C GLU A 19 -9.93 -2.84 19.99
N LEU A 20 -8.81 -2.35 20.54
CA LEU A 20 -7.97 -1.34 19.89
C LEU A 20 -6.75 -2.01 19.30
N LEU A 21 -6.42 -1.64 18.07
CA LEU A 21 -5.10 -1.88 17.51
C LEU A 21 -4.17 -0.71 17.88
N PHE A 22 -2.87 -0.99 17.97
CA PHE A 22 -1.86 0.06 18.10
C PHE A 22 -2.07 1.15 17.03
N GLY A 23 -2.22 2.40 17.45
CA GLY A 23 -2.51 3.53 16.54
C GLY A 23 -3.98 3.80 16.23
N ASP A 24 -4.94 3.04 16.79
CA ASP A 24 -6.35 3.44 16.71
C ASP A 24 -6.57 4.78 17.44
N TYR A 25 -7.23 5.72 16.77
CA TYR A 25 -7.51 7.02 17.36
C TYR A 25 -8.55 6.92 18.48
N ILE A 26 -8.21 7.53 19.62
CA ILE A 26 -9.07 7.63 20.80
C ILE A 26 -9.27 9.11 21.14
N LYS A 27 -10.47 9.47 21.59
CA LYS A 27 -10.78 10.80 22.10
C LYS A 27 -10.83 10.75 23.63
N PRO A 28 -9.83 11.27 24.36
CA PRO A 28 -9.91 11.35 25.81
C PRO A 28 -11.01 12.31 26.25
N TYR A 29 -11.65 11.98 27.37
CA TYR A 29 -12.50 12.91 28.10
C TYR A 29 -11.62 13.83 28.94
N ILE A 30 -11.84 15.14 28.83
CA ILE A 30 -11.07 16.17 29.51
C ILE A 30 -12.01 16.98 30.39
N GLU A 31 -11.67 17.13 31.66
CA GLU A 31 -12.34 17.99 32.64
C GLU A 31 -11.27 18.85 33.34
N ASN A 32 -11.50 20.16 33.49
CA ASN A 32 -10.52 21.09 34.08
C ASN A 32 -9.11 21.03 33.46
N ASN A 33 -9.03 20.90 32.13
CA ASN A 33 -7.78 20.74 31.37
C ASN A 33 -6.95 19.49 31.70
N ASP A 34 -7.55 18.47 32.31
CA ASP A 34 -6.87 17.20 32.59
C ASP A 34 -7.73 15.98 32.20
N TYR A 35 -7.10 14.82 32.02
CA TYR A 35 -7.80 13.59 31.65
C TYR A 35 -8.69 13.09 32.79
N VAL A 36 -9.89 12.63 32.42
CA VAL A 36 -10.77 11.92 33.36
C VAL A 36 -10.18 10.53 33.62
N ARG A 37 -9.52 10.36 34.78
CA ARG A 37 -8.83 9.13 35.18
C ARG A 37 -9.62 8.30 36.20
N ILE A 38 -9.34 7.00 36.22
CA ILE A 38 -9.61 6.10 37.34
C ILE A 38 -8.34 5.33 37.69
N LYS A 39 -8.23 4.94 38.96
CA LYS A 39 -7.16 4.06 39.45
C LYS A 39 -7.71 2.66 39.67
N VAL A 40 -7.01 1.66 39.15
CA VAL A 40 -7.39 0.24 39.25
C VAL A 40 -6.18 -0.54 39.74
N THR A 41 -6.36 -1.38 40.76
CA THR A 41 -5.28 -2.25 41.25
C THR A 41 -5.20 -3.52 40.40
N GLU A 42 -4.07 -3.74 39.74
CA GLU A 42 -3.76 -4.93 38.94
C GLU A 42 -2.48 -5.58 39.46
N LYS A 43 -2.51 -6.88 39.76
CA LYS A 43 -1.33 -7.63 40.23
C LYS A 43 -0.55 -6.90 41.36
N ASN A 44 -1.28 -6.28 42.30
CA ASN A 44 -0.76 -5.46 43.42
C ASN A 44 -0.07 -4.13 43.04
N GLN A 45 -0.28 -3.64 41.82
CA GLN A 45 0.17 -2.33 41.36
C GLN A 45 -1.04 -1.45 41.02
N GLU A 46 -0.96 -0.17 41.33
CA GLU A 46 -1.98 0.80 40.93
C GLU A 46 -1.70 1.25 39.50
N VAL A 47 -2.68 1.04 38.62
CA VAL A 47 -2.60 1.40 37.19
C VAL A 47 -3.62 2.49 36.91
N GLU A 48 -3.18 3.54 36.22
CA GLU A 48 -4.03 4.64 35.80
C GLU A 48 -4.68 4.37 34.44
N TYR A 49 -5.98 4.65 34.40
CA TYR A 49 -6.82 4.43 33.25
C TYR A 49 -7.52 5.72 32.85
N VAL A 50 -7.40 6.12 31.59
CA VAL A 50 -8.06 7.32 31.05
C VAL A 50 -9.38 6.93 30.42
N LYS A 51 -10.43 7.70 30.72
CA LYS A 51 -11.71 7.58 30.05
C LYS A 51 -11.60 8.11 28.63
N VAL A 52 -11.93 7.27 27.65
CA VAL A 52 -11.82 7.61 26.24
C VAL A 52 -13.09 7.21 25.49
N ARG A 53 -13.31 7.86 24.35
CA ARG A 53 -14.25 7.43 23.33
C ARG A 53 -13.47 6.95 22.11
N CYS A 54 -13.77 5.74 21.64
CA CYS A 54 -13.25 5.25 20.37
C CYS A 54 -14.41 4.75 19.50
N ARG A 55 -14.43 5.17 18.24
CA ARG A 55 -15.53 4.88 17.30
C ARG A 55 -16.90 5.22 17.93
N ASN A 56 -17.71 4.19 18.22
CA ASN A 56 -19.05 4.32 18.80
C ASN A 56 -19.14 3.84 20.26
N ALA A 57 -18.02 3.61 20.93
CA ALA A 57 -17.96 3.10 22.29
C ALA A 57 -17.18 4.04 23.23
N ASP A 58 -17.67 4.15 24.46
CA ASP A 58 -16.97 4.77 25.58
C ASP A 58 -16.38 3.68 26.48
N GLY A 59 -15.18 3.92 27.01
CA GLY A 59 -14.53 3.00 27.93
C GLY A 59 -13.28 3.60 28.55
N TYR A 60 -12.45 2.74 29.12
CA TYR A 60 -11.18 3.11 29.73
C TYR A 60 -10.02 2.35 29.07
N ILE A 61 -8.88 3.01 28.92
CA ILE A 61 -7.60 2.44 28.42
C ILE A 61 -6.48 2.81 29.40
N LYS A 62 -5.44 1.99 29.52
CA LYS A 62 -4.26 2.31 30.34
C LYS A 62 -3.58 3.55 29.78
N GLU A 63 -3.26 4.50 30.65
CA GLU A 63 -2.60 5.74 30.22
C GLU A 63 -1.22 5.47 29.59
N SER A 64 -0.49 4.47 30.12
CA SER A 64 0.79 4.01 29.59
C SER A 64 0.73 3.42 28.18
N GLU A 65 -0.46 3.09 27.67
CA GLU A 65 -0.68 2.58 26.32
C GLU A 65 -1.16 3.67 25.35
N MET A 66 -1.26 4.91 25.83
CA MET A 66 -1.62 6.07 25.02
C MET A 66 -0.37 6.85 24.61
N GLN A 67 -0.48 7.53 23.48
CA GLN A 67 0.47 8.56 23.06
C GLN A 67 -0.30 9.73 22.45
N ALA A 68 0.24 10.94 22.60
CA ALA A 68 -0.37 12.16 22.07
C ALA A 68 -0.20 12.26 20.55
N GLU A 69 0.98 11.87 20.06
CA GLU A 69 1.31 11.92 18.64
C GLU A 69 0.72 10.71 17.92
N ARG A 70 0.09 10.98 16.78
CA ARG A 70 -0.38 9.91 15.90
C ARG A 70 0.80 9.25 15.20
N ILE A 71 0.69 7.95 15.02
CA ILE A 71 1.64 7.13 14.25
C ILE A 71 1.19 6.97 12.79
N LEU A 72 2.08 6.47 11.94
CA LEU A 72 1.74 6.13 10.56
C LEU A 72 0.74 4.95 10.53
N GLU A 73 -0.34 5.11 9.77
CA GLU A 73 -1.27 4.03 9.42
C GLU A 73 -1.12 3.70 7.92
N VAL A 74 -0.82 2.45 7.57
CA VAL A 74 -0.90 1.95 6.18
C VAL A 74 -1.89 0.80 6.15
N ASN A 75 -2.87 0.86 5.26
CA ASN A 75 -3.92 -0.15 5.15
C ASN A 75 -3.94 -0.68 3.73
N PHE A 76 -3.50 -1.92 3.55
CA PHE A 76 -3.66 -2.65 2.29
C PHE A 76 -5.06 -3.24 2.27
N ILE A 77 -5.90 -2.73 1.38
CA ILE A 77 -7.32 -3.02 1.32
C ILE A 77 -7.52 -4.20 0.36
N ASP A 78 -8.36 -5.15 0.75
CA ASP A 78 -8.87 -6.17 -0.17
C ASP A 78 -9.82 -5.51 -1.17
N VAL A 79 -9.30 -5.18 -2.35
CA VAL A 79 -10.05 -4.52 -3.41
C VAL A 79 -10.67 -5.50 -4.42
N GLY A 80 -10.59 -6.81 -4.14
CA GLY A 80 -10.82 -7.84 -5.13
C GLY A 80 -9.56 -7.99 -5.98
N GLN A 81 -9.68 -7.80 -7.29
CA GLN A 81 -8.49 -7.69 -8.14
C GLN A 81 -7.81 -6.34 -8.01
N GLY A 82 -6.49 -6.38 -8.12
CA GLY A 82 -5.64 -5.22 -8.19
C GLY A 82 -5.09 -4.76 -6.85
N ASP A 83 -4.74 -3.47 -6.79
CA ASP A 83 -4.16 -2.83 -5.63
C ASP A 83 -5.06 -1.75 -5.04
N GLY A 84 -5.02 -1.63 -3.72
CA GLY A 84 -5.63 -0.52 -3.00
C GLY A 84 -4.96 -0.31 -1.66
N CYS A 85 -4.43 0.88 -1.44
CA CYS A 85 -3.71 1.21 -0.22
C CYS A 85 -4.16 2.58 0.31
N HIS A 86 -4.45 2.65 1.61
CA HIS A 86 -4.78 3.89 2.31
C HIS A 86 -3.72 4.21 3.36
N VAL A 87 -2.98 5.29 3.13
CA VAL A 87 -1.92 5.79 4.03
C VAL A 87 -2.43 7.01 4.78
N VAL A 88 -2.23 7.02 6.10
CA VAL A 88 -2.55 8.13 6.99
C VAL A 88 -1.29 8.57 7.73
N THR A 89 -0.85 9.79 7.49
CA THR A 89 0.38 10.34 8.07
C THR A 89 0.19 10.74 9.54
N PRO A 90 1.28 10.91 10.31
CA PRO A 90 1.24 11.43 11.68
C PRO A 90 0.43 12.73 11.85
N ASP A 91 0.44 13.62 10.86
CA ASP A 91 -0.34 14.87 10.86
C ASP A 91 -1.69 14.79 10.09
N ASP A 92 -2.29 13.60 10.06
CA ASP A 92 -3.66 13.34 9.57
C ASP A 92 -3.85 13.74 8.09
N LYS A 93 -2.82 13.52 7.25
CA LYS A 93 -2.97 13.57 5.79
C LYS A 93 -3.29 12.20 5.25
N HIS A 94 -4.22 12.17 4.31
CA HIS A 94 -4.76 10.93 3.75
C HIS A 94 -4.34 10.78 2.29
N PHE A 95 -3.73 9.64 1.99
CA PHE A 95 -3.34 9.25 0.63
C PHE A 95 -4.04 7.95 0.26
N LEU A 96 -4.58 7.89 -0.95
CA LEU A 96 -5.06 6.65 -1.57
C LEU A 96 -4.12 6.32 -2.72
N ILE A 97 -3.48 5.16 -2.65
CA ILE A 97 -2.55 4.65 -3.65
C ILE A 97 -3.24 3.44 -4.27
N ASP A 98 -3.71 3.63 -5.50
CA ASP A 98 -4.64 2.73 -6.19
C ASP A 98 -5.95 2.46 -5.42
N ALA A 99 -6.95 1.87 -6.09
CA ALA A 99 -8.31 1.68 -5.57
C ALA A 99 -9.04 0.43 -6.06
N GLY A 100 -8.35 -0.49 -6.75
CA GLY A 100 -8.98 -1.69 -7.29
C GLY A 100 -9.77 -1.46 -8.58
N GLY A 101 -10.36 -2.56 -9.06
CA GLY A 101 -11.26 -2.55 -10.22
C GLY A 101 -12.72 -2.16 -9.95
N SER A 102 -13.13 -2.08 -8.68
CA SER A 102 -14.55 -2.06 -8.27
C SER A 102 -14.86 -1.12 -7.08
N ASP A 103 -15.93 -1.36 -6.33
CA ASP A 103 -16.41 -0.47 -5.25
C ASP A 103 -15.78 -0.71 -3.87
N ASN A 104 -14.84 -1.64 -3.77
CA ASN A 104 -14.29 -2.07 -2.49
C ASN A 104 -13.63 -0.92 -1.70
N MET A 105 -12.76 -0.12 -2.35
CA MET A 105 -12.12 1.03 -1.71
C MET A 105 -13.17 2.06 -1.23
N TYR A 106 -14.18 2.34 -2.05
CA TYR A 106 -15.28 3.23 -1.70
C TYR A 106 -16.05 2.74 -0.46
N ARG A 107 -16.38 1.45 -0.40
CA ARG A 107 -17.03 0.81 0.76
C ARG A 107 -16.16 0.86 2.01
N TYR A 108 -14.86 0.66 1.85
CA TYR A 108 -13.88 0.83 2.92
C TYR A 108 -13.94 2.25 3.51
N LEU A 109 -13.86 3.28 2.67
CA LEU A 109 -13.90 4.67 3.11
C LEU A 109 -15.23 5.04 3.76
N LYS A 110 -16.35 4.56 3.20
CA LYS A 110 -17.69 4.77 3.79
C LYS A 110 -17.77 4.28 5.23
N TRP A 111 -17.20 3.12 5.52
CA TRP A 111 -17.12 2.57 6.85
C TRP A 111 -16.12 3.33 7.73
N ARG A 112 -14.90 3.57 7.22
CA ARG A 112 -13.80 4.21 7.95
C ARG A 112 -14.17 5.61 8.47
N PHE A 113 -14.97 6.34 7.70
CA PHE A 113 -15.44 7.70 8.04
C PHE A 113 -16.92 7.74 8.44
N ASN A 114 -17.58 6.57 8.54
CA ASN A 114 -18.97 6.45 8.99
C ASN A 114 -19.93 7.42 8.28
N LEU A 115 -19.87 7.49 6.95
CA LEU A 115 -20.61 8.50 6.15
C LEU A 115 -22.13 8.47 6.32
N LYS A 116 -22.68 7.39 6.88
CA LYS A 116 -24.12 7.25 7.15
C LYS A 116 -24.59 8.12 8.32
N THR A 117 -23.73 8.34 9.32
CA THR A 117 -24.14 8.99 10.59
C THR A 117 -23.17 10.06 11.06
N ALA A 118 -21.97 10.14 10.49
CA ALA A 118 -21.04 11.22 10.77
C ALA A 118 -21.68 12.57 10.46
N LYS A 119 -21.41 13.57 11.29
CA LYS A 119 -21.78 14.98 11.04
C LYS A 119 -20.61 15.80 10.48
N VAL A 120 -19.41 15.24 10.55
CA VAL A 120 -18.16 15.88 10.12
C VAL A 120 -17.75 15.24 8.81
N ALA A 121 -17.43 16.08 7.82
CA ALA A 121 -16.93 15.65 6.51
C ALA A 121 -15.63 14.83 6.65
N PRO A 122 -15.38 13.87 5.76
CA PRO A 122 -14.09 13.19 5.70
C PRO A 122 -12.95 14.18 5.41
N PRO A 123 -11.71 13.83 5.80
CA PRO A 123 -10.55 14.60 5.40
C PRO A 123 -10.39 14.59 3.88
N PRO A 124 -9.69 15.59 3.31
CA PRO A 124 -9.35 15.59 1.91
C PRO A 124 -8.26 14.57 1.58
N PHE A 125 -8.39 13.90 0.43
CA PHE A 125 -7.49 12.85 -0.04
C PHE A 125 -6.56 13.34 -1.15
N THR A 126 -5.32 12.88 -1.11
CA THR A 126 -4.40 12.92 -2.25
C THR A 126 -4.39 11.53 -2.89
N ILE A 127 -4.51 11.47 -4.21
CA ILE A 127 -4.58 10.20 -4.94
C ILE A 127 -3.26 9.96 -5.64
N VAL A 128 -2.79 8.72 -5.64
CA VAL A 128 -1.72 8.25 -6.53
C VAL A 128 -2.26 7.05 -7.29
N ILE A 129 -2.20 7.13 -8.62
CA ILE A 129 -2.45 5.99 -9.50
C ILE A 129 -1.10 5.50 -10.01
N SER A 130 -0.76 4.25 -9.71
CA SER A 130 0.53 3.68 -10.12
C SER A 130 0.62 3.62 -11.64
N HIS A 131 -0.39 3.07 -12.31
CA HIS A 131 -0.49 2.96 -13.77
C HIS A 131 -1.96 2.78 -14.22
N SER A 132 -2.21 2.80 -15.53
CA SER A 132 -3.57 2.79 -16.09
C SER A 132 -4.13 1.38 -16.37
N ASP A 133 -3.84 0.38 -15.54
CA ASP A 133 -4.61 -0.88 -15.55
C ASP A 133 -5.87 -0.77 -14.70
N THR A 134 -6.96 -1.37 -15.19
CA THR A 134 -8.31 -1.12 -14.67
C THR A 134 -8.48 -1.52 -13.21
N ASP A 135 -7.76 -2.53 -12.77
CA ASP A 135 -7.73 -3.03 -11.40
C ASP A 135 -6.89 -2.14 -10.46
N HIS A 136 -6.26 -1.07 -10.95
CA HIS A 136 -5.59 -0.08 -10.09
C HIS A 136 -6.43 1.19 -9.90
N TYR A 137 -7.09 1.69 -10.95
CA TYR A 137 -7.71 3.02 -10.88
C TYR A 137 -9.24 3.00 -10.92
N ASN A 138 -9.89 1.95 -11.42
CA ASN A 138 -11.31 2.03 -11.78
C ASN A 138 -12.21 2.26 -10.55
N GLY A 139 -11.79 1.78 -9.39
CA GLY A 139 -12.48 2.00 -8.11
C GLY A 139 -12.55 3.47 -7.68
N PHE A 140 -11.64 4.32 -8.16
CA PHE A 140 -11.76 5.77 -7.95
C PHE A 140 -13.00 6.37 -8.60
N GLY A 141 -13.58 5.72 -9.62
CA GLY A 141 -14.77 6.20 -10.29
C GLY A 141 -15.97 6.43 -9.36
N GLN A 142 -16.08 5.66 -8.27
CA GLN A 142 -17.13 5.84 -7.25
C GLN A 142 -16.73 6.79 -6.13
N ILE A 143 -15.43 7.04 -5.97
CA ILE A 143 -14.89 7.98 -4.97
C ILE A 143 -14.98 9.41 -5.51
N PHE A 144 -14.70 9.59 -6.81
CA PHE A 144 -14.76 10.88 -7.50
C PHE A 144 -16.19 11.32 -7.78
N ASN A 145 -17.08 10.37 -8.09
CA ASN A 145 -18.47 10.67 -8.42
C ASN A 145 -19.38 10.66 -7.17
N LYS A 146 -20.44 11.46 -7.21
CA LYS A 146 -21.49 11.49 -6.19
C LYS A 146 -22.48 10.37 -6.45
N THR A 147 -22.15 9.14 -6.04
CA THR A 147 -22.91 7.95 -6.46
C THR A 147 -23.93 7.41 -5.47
N ASP A 148 -24.05 7.96 -4.25
CA ASP A 148 -25.12 7.54 -3.35
C ASP A 148 -25.73 8.70 -2.56
N GLY A 149 -26.94 8.48 -2.02
CA GLY A 149 -27.67 9.46 -1.21
C GLY A 149 -27.04 9.76 0.16
N THR A 150 -25.73 9.56 0.32
CA THR A 150 -25.01 10.00 1.52
C THR A 150 -24.87 11.53 1.52
N ALA A 151 -24.91 12.10 2.72
CA ALA A 151 -24.89 13.56 2.89
C ALA A 151 -23.50 14.18 2.64
N GLN A 152 -22.45 13.37 2.47
CA GLN A 152 -21.06 13.83 2.46
C GLN A 152 -20.27 13.21 1.30
N GLN A 153 -19.43 14.03 0.65
CA GLN A 153 -18.56 13.64 -0.46
C GLN A 153 -17.10 13.57 0.00
N PHE A 154 -16.29 12.76 -0.67
CA PHE A 154 -14.84 12.78 -0.51
C PHE A 154 -14.23 13.97 -1.25
N SER A 155 -13.49 14.81 -0.53
CA SER A 155 -12.74 15.91 -1.13
C SER A 155 -11.43 15.38 -1.71
N ILE A 156 -11.15 15.65 -2.98
CA ILE A 156 -9.91 15.24 -3.65
C ILE A 156 -9.05 16.47 -3.88
N LYS A 157 -7.84 16.46 -3.31
CA LYS A 157 -6.89 17.57 -3.43
C LYS A 157 -6.12 17.56 -4.74
N LYS A 158 -5.66 16.38 -5.14
CA LYS A 158 -4.78 16.18 -6.28
C LYS A 158 -4.79 14.72 -6.69
N VAL A 159 -4.59 14.47 -7.98
CA VAL A 159 -4.39 13.12 -8.54
C VAL A 159 -3.01 13.05 -9.15
N TYR A 160 -2.16 12.20 -8.59
CA TYR A 160 -0.88 11.86 -9.16
C TYR A 160 -0.98 10.63 -10.06
N HIS A 161 -0.21 10.60 -11.15
CA HIS A 161 -0.10 9.47 -12.07
C HIS A 161 1.32 9.36 -12.65
N ASN A 162 1.59 8.39 -13.52
CA ASN A 162 2.93 8.16 -14.09
C ASN A 162 3.27 9.00 -15.35
N GLY A 163 2.45 9.98 -15.71
CA GLY A 163 2.57 10.75 -16.95
C GLY A 163 1.90 10.14 -18.19
N MET A 164 1.71 8.82 -18.25
CA MET A 164 0.99 8.18 -19.36
C MET A 164 -0.52 8.26 -19.14
N VAL A 165 -1.24 8.89 -20.06
CA VAL A 165 -2.69 9.04 -20.00
C VAL A 165 -3.30 8.23 -21.13
N GLU A 166 -3.65 6.98 -20.80
CA GLU A 166 -4.12 5.98 -21.77
C GLU A 166 -5.43 6.40 -22.45
N ALA A 167 -5.36 6.59 -23.78
CA ALA A 167 -6.50 6.75 -24.66
C ALA A 167 -7.14 5.39 -24.98
N SER A 168 -8.25 5.37 -25.72
CA SER A 168 -8.80 4.10 -26.16
C SER A 168 -7.88 3.43 -27.19
N GLY A 169 -7.49 2.17 -26.98
CA GLY A 169 -6.69 1.41 -27.94
C GLY A 169 -6.05 0.17 -27.32
N SER A 170 -5.63 -0.77 -28.17
CA SER A 170 -4.96 -2.02 -27.76
C SER A 170 -3.45 -2.02 -28.00
N LYS A 171 -2.92 -1.00 -28.70
CA LYS A 171 -1.50 -0.88 -29.07
C LYS A 171 -0.81 0.22 -28.25
N LEU A 172 0.52 0.29 -28.34
CA LEU A 172 1.36 1.24 -27.60
C LEU A 172 1.01 2.71 -27.85
N ASP A 173 0.48 3.03 -29.02
CA ASP A 173 0.01 4.37 -29.40
C ASP A 173 -1.08 4.93 -28.47
N SER A 174 -1.83 4.06 -27.77
CA SER A 174 -2.81 4.51 -26.78
C SER A 174 -2.17 5.11 -25.53
N LEU A 175 -0.90 4.78 -25.23
CA LEU A 175 -0.16 5.32 -24.08
C LEU A 175 0.44 6.70 -24.38
N GLY A 176 0.73 6.99 -25.65
CA GLY A 176 1.42 8.20 -26.10
C GLY A 176 2.06 8.00 -27.47
N THR A 177 2.72 9.03 -28.01
CA THR A 177 3.39 8.92 -29.31
C THR A 177 4.66 8.09 -29.17
N GLU A 178 4.77 7.02 -29.95
CA GLU A 178 5.98 6.19 -30.03
C GLU A 178 7.01 6.84 -30.96
N ILE A 179 8.22 7.07 -30.46
CA ILE A 179 9.37 7.51 -31.26
C ILE A 179 10.54 6.53 -31.15
N THR A 180 11.44 6.56 -32.13
CA THR A 180 12.73 5.86 -32.04
C THR A 180 13.84 6.87 -31.87
N TYR A 181 14.65 6.71 -30.81
CA TYR A 181 15.81 7.54 -30.50
C TYR A 181 16.98 6.64 -30.11
N ASN A 182 18.16 6.84 -30.70
CA ASN A 182 19.34 5.99 -30.48
C ASN A 182 19.08 4.48 -30.57
N LYS A 183 18.24 4.04 -31.53
CA LYS A 183 17.82 2.64 -31.74
C LYS A 183 16.91 2.05 -30.65
N HIS A 184 16.48 2.85 -29.69
CA HIS A 184 15.51 2.47 -28.66
C HIS A 184 14.18 3.18 -28.89
N LYS A 185 13.08 2.54 -28.50
CA LYS A 185 11.73 3.09 -28.62
C LYS A 185 11.32 3.77 -27.32
N TYR A 186 10.59 4.87 -27.44
CA TYR A 186 10.11 5.65 -26.31
C TYR A 186 8.67 6.10 -26.52
N ILE A 187 7.92 6.17 -25.43
CA ILE A 187 6.63 6.84 -25.34
C ILE A 187 6.87 8.30 -24.96
N THR A 188 6.32 9.20 -25.78
CA THR A 188 6.33 10.65 -25.61
C THR A 188 4.90 11.17 -25.40
N ASP A 189 4.71 12.49 -25.35
CA ASP A 189 3.44 13.13 -24.99
C ASP A 189 2.94 12.80 -23.58
N LEU A 190 3.89 12.69 -22.66
CA LEU A 190 3.60 12.56 -21.23
C LEU A 190 2.87 13.81 -20.73
N CYS A 191 1.88 13.60 -19.87
CA CYS A 191 1.11 14.67 -19.26
C CYS A 191 1.69 14.97 -17.88
N ASP A 192 2.55 15.97 -17.79
CA ASP A 192 3.26 16.29 -16.55
C ASP A 192 2.43 17.16 -15.61
N THR A 193 1.65 18.05 -16.20
CA THR A 193 0.78 18.98 -15.50
C THR A 193 -0.68 18.79 -15.91
N ASP A 194 -1.60 19.35 -15.12
CA ASP A 194 -3.02 19.37 -15.44
C ASP A 194 -3.27 20.07 -16.80
N LYS A 195 -2.46 21.08 -17.13
CA LYS A 195 -2.51 21.76 -18.44
C LYS A 195 -2.19 20.79 -19.58
N ASP A 196 -1.19 19.92 -19.40
CA ASP A 196 -0.82 18.92 -20.41
C ASP A 196 -1.92 17.88 -20.56
N TYR A 197 -2.50 17.43 -19.45
CA TYR A 197 -3.67 16.56 -19.43
C TYR A 197 -4.85 17.17 -20.22
N GLN A 198 -5.24 18.41 -19.92
CA GLN A 198 -6.30 19.12 -20.64
C GLN A 198 -5.99 19.31 -22.13
N ASN A 199 -4.72 19.53 -22.48
CA ASN A 199 -4.29 19.62 -23.87
C ASN A 199 -4.37 18.26 -24.59
N ARG A 200 -4.05 17.16 -23.90
CA ARG A 200 -4.15 15.81 -24.44
C ARG A 200 -5.60 15.43 -24.71
N LEU A 201 -6.54 15.79 -23.83
CA LEU A 201 -7.98 15.55 -24.05
C LEU A 201 -8.50 16.16 -25.35
N LYS A 202 -8.00 17.34 -25.74
CA LYS A 202 -8.36 18.01 -26.99
C LYS A 202 -7.84 17.32 -28.25
N LYS A 203 -6.82 16.47 -28.11
CA LYS A 203 -6.14 15.76 -29.22
C LYS A 203 -6.58 14.31 -29.37
N ILE A 204 -7.30 13.77 -28.40
CA ILE A 204 -7.73 12.36 -28.41
C ILE A 204 -9.09 12.27 -29.08
N ASP A 205 -9.18 11.46 -30.14
CA ASP A 205 -10.45 11.20 -30.85
C ASP A 205 -11.46 10.44 -29.99
N LYS A 206 -10.98 9.48 -29.19
CA LYS A 206 -11.81 8.64 -28.32
C LYS A 206 -11.16 8.41 -26.96
N ALA A 207 -11.82 8.94 -25.92
CA ALA A 207 -11.40 8.75 -24.54
C ALA A 207 -11.42 7.27 -24.14
N GLY A 208 -10.34 6.81 -23.52
CA GLY A 208 -10.27 5.50 -22.89
C GLY A 208 -10.98 5.48 -21.54
N THR A 209 -11.18 4.28 -20.97
CA THR A 209 -11.77 4.12 -19.64
C THR A 209 -10.99 4.88 -18.56
N TYR A 210 -9.66 4.97 -18.70
CA TYR A 210 -8.80 5.70 -17.76
C TYR A 210 -9.16 7.19 -17.70
N ILE A 211 -9.23 7.84 -18.87
CA ILE A 211 -9.66 9.23 -18.99
C ILE A 211 -11.08 9.42 -18.44
N ASN A 212 -12.01 8.53 -18.77
CA ASN A 212 -13.39 8.62 -18.30
C ASN A 212 -13.52 8.56 -16.76
N VAL A 213 -12.59 7.90 -16.08
CA VAL A 213 -12.54 7.91 -14.60
C VAL A 213 -11.93 9.21 -14.10
N LEU A 214 -10.81 9.65 -14.66
CA LEU A 214 -10.13 10.89 -14.24
C LEU A 214 -10.97 12.16 -14.41
N GLU A 215 -11.82 12.21 -15.44
CA GLU A 215 -12.74 13.33 -15.71
C GLU A 215 -13.89 13.44 -14.69
N LYS A 216 -14.07 12.44 -13.82
CA LYS A 216 -15.08 12.51 -12.74
C LYS A 216 -14.66 13.41 -11.58
N THR A 217 -13.42 13.90 -11.57
CA THR A 217 -12.90 14.83 -10.55
C THR A 217 -12.27 16.05 -11.20
N SER A 218 -12.53 17.23 -10.62
CA SER A 218 -11.88 18.48 -11.00
C SER A 218 -10.51 18.69 -10.33
N ALA A 219 -10.08 17.76 -9.46
CA ALA A 219 -8.77 17.85 -8.84
C ALA A 219 -7.66 17.86 -9.91
N PRO A 220 -6.60 18.67 -9.74
CA PRO A 220 -5.52 18.78 -10.70
C PRO A 220 -4.76 17.45 -10.84
N LYS A 221 -4.33 17.14 -12.07
CA LYS A 221 -3.51 15.97 -12.40
C LYS A 221 -2.04 16.38 -12.48
N GLU A 222 -1.15 15.54 -11.95
CA GLU A 222 0.30 15.78 -12.00
C GLU A 222 1.07 14.46 -12.14
N ALA A 223 2.09 14.43 -12.97
CA ALA A 223 2.93 13.25 -13.11
C ALA A 223 3.94 13.14 -11.96
N LEU A 224 4.18 11.91 -11.52
CA LEU A 224 5.28 11.54 -10.64
C LEU A 224 6.23 10.63 -11.39
N ARG A 225 7.51 11.00 -11.37
CA ARG A 225 8.64 10.24 -11.91
C ARG A 225 9.85 10.41 -11.01
N LEU A 226 10.86 9.57 -11.19
CA LEU A 226 12.12 9.73 -10.48
C LEU A 226 12.68 11.15 -10.69
N GLY A 227 13.11 11.80 -9.60
CA GLY A 227 13.51 13.21 -9.58
C GLY A 227 12.39 14.18 -9.21
N SER A 228 11.13 13.73 -9.15
CA SER A 228 10.04 14.50 -8.55
C SER A 228 10.29 14.75 -7.06
N LYS A 229 9.80 15.88 -6.55
CA LYS A 229 9.82 16.13 -5.11
C LYS A 229 9.03 15.03 -4.38
N PRO A 230 9.42 14.68 -3.14
CA PRO A 230 8.62 13.79 -2.32
C PRO A 230 7.18 14.31 -2.21
N ILE A 231 6.20 13.42 -2.34
CA ILE A 231 4.78 13.80 -2.23
C ILE A 231 4.36 14.10 -0.78
N TYR A 232 5.24 13.75 0.16
CA TYR A 232 5.17 14.10 1.58
C TYR A 232 6.59 14.10 2.16
N ASP A 233 6.90 15.08 2.99
CA ASP A 233 8.18 15.22 3.70
C ASP A 233 7.97 16.06 4.96
N LYS A 234 7.63 15.41 6.07
CA LYS A 234 7.34 16.04 7.38
C LYS A 234 7.33 15.01 8.49
N ASN A 235 7.53 15.44 9.75
CA ASN A 235 7.42 14.59 10.95
C ASN A 235 8.28 13.32 10.88
N ASN A 236 9.52 13.45 10.41
CA ASN A 236 10.45 12.34 10.20
C ASN A 236 9.89 11.24 9.26
N MET A 237 8.93 11.59 8.40
CA MET A 237 8.34 10.72 7.40
C MET A 237 8.47 11.33 6.02
N LYS A 238 8.84 10.51 5.04
CA LYS A 238 9.01 10.91 3.64
C LYS A 238 8.37 9.90 2.71
N MET A 239 7.75 10.36 1.62
CA MET A 239 7.27 9.51 0.52
C MET A 239 7.95 9.94 -0.78
N GLU A 240 9.02 9.23 -1.12
CA GLU A 240 9.89 9.51 -2.26
C GLU A 240 9.48 8.70 -3.48
N ILE A 241 9.67 9.29 -4.67
CA ILE A 241 9.35 8.64 -5.94
C ILE A 241 10.60 7.99 -6.51
N MET A 242 10.56 6.66 -6.62
CA MET A 242 11.69 5.84 -7.09
C MET A 242 11.58 5.48 -8.57
N GLY A 243 10.46 5.80 -9.20
CA GLY A 243 10.17 5.53 -10.61
C GLY A 243 8.77 6.03 -10.98
N PRO A 244 8.46 6.14 -12.28
CA PRO A 244 9.24 5.64 -13.42
C PRO A 244 10.52 6.44 -13.69
N VAL A 245 11.46 5.85 -14.43
CA VAL A 245 12.69 6.50 -14.88
C VAL A 245 12.46 7.06 -16.28
N ALA A 246 12.46 8.38 -16.42
CA ALA A 246 12.39 9.05 -17.72
C ALA A 246 13.78 9.32 -18.30
N VAL A 247 13.83 9.40 -19.63
CA VAL A 247 14.97 9.87 -20.39
C VAL A 247 14.60 11.21 -21.01
N ASN A 248 15.48 12.20 -20.91
CA ASN A 248 15.29 13.47 -21.59
C ASN A 248 15.70 13.34 -23.07
N ILE A 249 14.76 13.58 -23.98
CA ILE A 249 14.97 13.61 -25.42
C ILE A 249 14.59 15.02 -25.89
N ASP A 250 15.58 15.79 -26.35
CA ASP A 250 15.43 17.15 -26.86
C ASP A 250 14.66 18.08 -25.89
N GLY A 251 14.97 17.99 -24.60
CA GLY A 251 14.37 18.83 -23.56
C GLY A 251 13.00 18.36 -23.06
N LYS A 252 12.52 17.19 -23.52
CA LYS A 252 11.26 16.58 -23.06
C LYS A 252 11.49 15.21 -22.45
N ASP A 253 10.77 14.92 -21.39
CA ASP A 253 10.78 13.59 -20.79
C ASP A 253 10.07 12.58 -21.71
N ALA A 254 10.67 11.41 -21.83
CA ALA A 254 10.14 10.26 -22.53
C ALA A 254 10.36 8.99 -21.69
N LEU A 255 9.40 8.06 -21.75
CA LEU A 255 9.50 6.78 -21.06
C LEU A 255 9.92 5.69 -22.05
N PRO A 256 10.92 4.84 -21.75
CA PRO A 256 11.33 3.78 -22.67
C PRO A 256 10.19 2.78 -22.90
N VAL A 257 10.04 2.26 -24.11
CA VAL A 257 9.18 1.10 -24.35
C VAL A 257 9.90 -0.12 -23.79
N ILE A 258 9.46 -0.58 -22.63
CA ILE A 258 10.08 -1.70 -21.88
C ILE A 258 9.85 -3.01 -22.62
N ASP A 259 8.65 -3.22 -23.15
CA ASP A 259 8.27 -4.38 -23.94
C ASP A 259 7.29 -3.97 -25.06
N SER A 260 7.39 -4.62 -26.22
CA SER A 260 6.42 -4.49 -27.31
C SER A 260 4.95 -4.71 -26.90
N ASN A 261 4.72 -5.48 -25.83
CA ASN A 261 3.41 -5.66 -25.22
C ASN A 261 3.03 -4.40 -24.42
N LYS A 262 1.91 -3.79 -24.81
CA LYS A 262 1.38 -2.57 -24.16
C LYS A 262 1.22 -2.72 -22.66
N GLY A 263 0.65 -3.84 -22.19
CA GLY A 263 0.43 -4.10 -20.76
C GLY A 263 1.76 -4.12 -20.01
N LYS A 264 2.75 -4.84 -20.51
CA LYS A 264 4.08 -4.87 -19.89
C LYS A 264 4.77 -3.49 -19.83
N THR A 265 4.71 -2.71 -20.90
CA THR A 265 5.25 -1.33 -20.86
C THR A 265 4.47 -0.44 -19.89
N LYS A 266 3.14 -0.56 -19.88
CA LYS A 266 2.28 0.21 -18.98
C LYS A 266 2.60 -0.09 -17.51
N ASN A 267 2.67 -1.37 -17.15
CA ASN A 267 2.84 -1.83 -15.78
C ASN A 267 4.27 -1.58 -15.29
N GLY A 268 5.24 -1.71 -16.21
CA GLY A 268 6.64 -1.40 -15.96
C GLY A 268 6.95 0.07 -15.66
N HIS A 269 6.01 0.97 -15.97
CA HIS A 269 6.07 2.38 -15.60
C HIS A 269 5.08 2.72 -14.48
N SER A 270 4.88 1.80 -13.55
CA SER A 270 4.18 2.11 -12.30
C SER A 270 4.89 3.24 -11.55
N VAL A 271 4.13 4.16 -10.93
CA VAL A 271 4.68 5.07 -9.92
C VAL A 271 5.17 4.24 -8.74
N ILE A 272 6.45 4.36 -8.43
CA ILE A 272 7.10 3.62 -7.35
C ILE A 272 7.29 4.56 -6.17
N ILE A 273 6.80 4.17 -5.00
CA ILE A 273 6.93 4.98 -3.77
C ILE A 273 7.79 4.24 -2.76
N LYS A 274 8.85 4.91 -2.28
CA LYS A 274 9.54 4.54 -1.04
C LYS A 274 9.07 5.45 0.08
N LEU A 275 8.32 4.87 1.00
CA LEU A 275 7.92 5.53 2.23
C LEU A 275 8.99 5.26 3.29
N THR A 276 9.44 6.29 3.98
CA THR A 276 10.32 6.17 5.15
C THR A 276 9.70 6.87 6.36
N ILE A 277 9.83 6.27 7.55
CA ILE A 277 9.52 6.92 8.83
C ILE A 277 10.43 6.34 9.91
N GLY A 278 11.20 7.18 10.61
CA GLY A 278 12.24 6.68 11.51
C GLY A 278 13.21 5.76 10.77
N HIS A 279 13.34 4.52 11.24
CA HIS A 279 14.14 3.49 10.57
C HIS A 279 13.37 2.65 9.56
N LEU A 280 12.03 2.71 9.55
CA LEU A 280 11.21 1.89 8.69
C LEU A 280 11.24 2.37 7.24
N ARG A 281 11.45 1.44 6.31
CA ARG A 281 11.28 1.64 4.87
C ARG A 281 10.17 0.74 4.33
N LEU A 282 9.21 1.32 3.64
CA LEU A 282 8.12 0.61 2.98
C LEU A 282 8.13 0.90 1.47
N PHE A 283 8.08 -0.16 0.66
CA PHE A 283 8.13 -0.08 -0.81
C PHE A 283 6.78 -0.44 -1.44
N LEU A 284 6.28 0.44 -2.32
CA LEU A 284 5.08 0.24 -3.13
C LEU A 284 5.47 0.30 -4.62
N GLY A 285 5.49 -0.86 -5.27
CA GLY A 285 5.95 -0.98 -6.66
C GLY A 285 4.87 -0.94 -7.74
N GLY A 286 3.58 -1.07 -7.40
CA GLY A 286 2.54 -1.35 -8.39
C GLY A 286 2.80 -2.69 -9.10
N ASP A 287 2.78 -2.68 -10.42
CA ASP A 287 2.86 -3.90 -11.26
C ASP A 287 4.15 -4.02 -12.05
N LEU A 288 5.27 -3.64 -11.44
CA LEU A 288 6.58 -3.92 -12.02
C LEU A 288 6.66 -5.40 -12.42
N ASN A 289 7.08 -5.60 -13.66
CA ASN A 289 7.35 -6.90 -14.26
C ASN A 289 8.84 -7.12 -14.46
N THR A 290 9.22 -8.33 -14.89
CA THR A 290 10.60 -8.76 -15.09
C THR A 290 11.48 -7.72 -15.80
N GLU A 291 11.02 -7.18 -16.93
CA GLU A 291 11.81 -6.26 -17.75
C GLU A 291 11.95 -4.89 -17.08
N SER A 292 10.90 -4.42 -16.42
CA SER A 292 10.95 -3.16 -15.66
C SER A 292 11.82 -3.25 -14.41
N GLU A 293 11.86 -4.41 -13.76
CA GLU A 293 12.71 -4.66 -12.61
C GLU A 293 14.20 -4.66 -13.02
N TYR A 294 14.54 -5.33 -14.12
CA TYR A 294 15.90 -5.24 -14.67
C TYR A 294 16.26 -3.81 -15.08
N HIS A 295 15.32 -3.06 -15.66
CA HIS A 295 15.52 -1.66 -16.01
C HIS A 295 15.84 -0.81 -14.77
N LEU A 296 15.11 -1.00 -13.67
CA LEU A 296 15.36 -0.30 -12.41
C LEU A 296 16.71 -0.70 -11.80
N ILE A 297 17.03 -1.99 -11.76
CA ILE A 297 18.34 -2.44 -11.24
C ILE A 297 19.46 -1.82 -12.05
N HIS A 298 19.35 -1.82 -13.38
CA HIS A 298 20.32 -1.17 -14.25
C HIS A 298 20.42 0.33 -13.95
N HIS A 299 19.30 1.03 -13.82
CA HIS A 299 19.30 2.45 -13.47
C HIS A 299 20.05 2.74 -12.16
N TYR A 300 19.74 2.00 -11.09
CA TYR A 300 20.30 2.27 -9.76
C TYR A 300 21.71 1.70 -9.54
N SER A 301 22.15 0.74 -10.37
CA SER A 301 23.48 0.13 -10.23
C SER A 301 24.48 0.52 -11.31
N GLY A 302 24.00 1.00 -12.46
CA GLY A 302 24.79 1.17 -13.68
C GLY A 302 25.19 -0.15 -14.35
N ILE A 303 24.60 -1.28 -13.97
CA ILE A 303 24.96 -2.62 -14.45
C ILE A 303 23.75 -3.28 -15.14
N ASP A 304 23.93 -3.70 -16.40
CA ASP A 304 22.90 -4.38 -17.18
C ASP A 304 22.72 -5.85 -16.74
N VAL A 305 21.84 -6.05 -15.77
CA VAL A 305 21.54 -7.38 -15.23
C VAL A 305 20.79 -8.28 -16.22
N ALA A 306 20.04 -7.72 -17.17
CA ALA A 306 19.34 -8.51 -18.19
C ALA A 306 20.35 -9.19 -19.13
N ASP A 307 21.37 -8.45 -19.57
CA ASP A 307 22.47 -9.00 -20.37
C ASP A 307 23.30 -10.03 -19.59
N ILE A 308 23.62 -9.76 -18.31
CA ILE A 308 24.31 -10.72 -17.44
C ILE A 308 23.52 -12.04 -17.34
N LYS A 309 22.20 -11.97 -17.09
CA LYS A 309 21.33 -13.15 -17.00
C LYS A 309 21.27 -13.91 -18.31
N LYS A 310 21.23 -13.21 -19.44
CA LYS A 310 21.30 -13.82 -20.77
C LYS A 310 22.62 -14.57 -20.96
N LYS A 311 23.75 -13.97 -20.59
CA LYS A 311 25.09 -14.60 -20.67
C LYS A 311 25.20 -15.84 -19.77
N LEU A 312 24.69 -15.78 -18.54
CA LEU A 312 24.71 -16.91 -17.59
C LEU A 312 23.94 -18.15 -18.04
N LYS A 313 22.92 -17.98 -18.89
CA LYS A 313 22.14 -19.08 -19.51
C LYS A 313 22.91 -19.78 -20.65
N THR A 314 24.03 -19.24 -21.11
CA THR A 314 24.81 -19.81 -22.22
C THR A 314 25.53 -21.08 -21.80
N LYS A 315 25.34 -22.19 -22.54
CA LYS A 315 25.86 -23.52 -22.17
C LYS A 315 27.39 -23.64 -22.20
N SER A 316 28.09 -22.87 -23.03
CA SER A 316 29.55 -22.93 -23.23
C SER A 316 30.35 -22.02 -22.29
N LEU A 317 29.72 -21.48 -21.24
CA LEU A 317 30.37 -20.56 -20.32
C LEU A 317 31.38 -21.29 -19.41
N THR A 318 32.62 -20.82 -19.37
CA THR A 318 33.63 -21.37 -18.45
C THR A 318 33.27 -21.06 -16.99
N GLU A 319 33.70 -21.91 -16.06
CA GLU A 319 33.44 -21.74 -14.62
C GLU A 319 33.98 -20.40 -14.10
N LYS A 320 35.16 -19.98 -14.56
CA LYS A 320 35.71 -18.66 -14.23
C LYS A 320 34.79 -17.54 -14.69
N LYS A 321 34.28 -17.60 -15.93
CA LYS A 321 33.41 -16.54 -16.46
C LYS A 321 32.04 -16.53 -15.79
N ARG A 322 31.53 -17.69 -15.39
CA ARG A 322 30.31 -17.82 -14.58
C ARG A 322 30.44 -17.07 -13.26
N LYS A 323 31.51 -17.33 -12.50
CA LYS A 323 31.77 -16.64 -11.23
C LYS A 323 31.93 -15.13 -11.38
N GLU A 324 32.60 -14.67 -12.44
CA GLU A 324 32.70 -13.24 -12.75
C GLU A 324 31.33 -12.58 -12.98
N LEU A 325 30.46 -13.24 -13.76
CA LEU A 325 29.12 -12.72 -14.04
C LEU A 325 28.21 -12.78 -12.81
N GLU A 326 28.32 -13.82 -11.98
CA GLU A 326 27.58 -13.94 -10.71
C GLU A 326 28.02 -12.86 -9.72
N ALA A 327 29.32 -12.54 -9.66
CA ALA A 327 29.83 -11.44 -8.84
C ALA A 327 29.32 -10.07 -9.33
N GLN A 328 29.27 -9.84 -10.65
CA GLN A 328 28.68 -8.61 -11.21
C GLN A 328 27.18 -8.49 -10.93
N LEU A 329 26.45 -9.62 -10.99
CA LEU A 329 25.04 -9.66 -10.62
C LEU A 329 24.84 -9.30 -9.14
N GLU A 330 25.70 -9.82 -8.26
CA GLU A 330 25.66 -9.48 -6.84
C GLU A 330 25.95 -8.00 -6.59
N GLU A 331 26.97 -7.46 -7.26
CA GLU A 331 27.31 -6.04 -7.19
C GLU A 331 26.12 -5.16 -7.62
N ALA A 332 25.44 -5.53 -8.71
CA ALA A 332 24.27 -4.81 -9.19
C ALA A 332 23.13 -4.81 -8.16
N ILE A 333 22.88 -5.95 -7.53
CA ILE A 333 21.86 -6.10 -6.49
C ILE A 333 22.21 -5.24 -5.27
N LEU A 334 23.45 -5.27 -4.80
CA LEU A 334 23.88 -4.51 -3.62
C LEU A 334 23.82 -3.00 -3.86
N LYS A 335 24.29 -2.52 -5.02
CA LYS A 335 24.19 -1.10 -5.39
C LYS A 335 22.74 -0.63 -5.49
N ALA A 336 21.89 -1.39 -6.18
CA ALA A 336 20.48 -1.02 -6.31
C ALA A 336 19.74 -1.06 -4.95
N ARG A 337 20.13 -1.95 -4.03
CA ARG A 337 19.57 -2.05 -2.68
C ARG A 337 19.80 -0.78 -1.85
N GLU A 338 20.89 -0.06 -2.06
CA GLU A 338 21.16 1.20 -1.34
C GLU A 338 20.01 2.21 -1.54
N ALA A 339 19.46 2.29 -2.76
CA ALA A 339 18.34 3.16 -3.08
C ALA A 339 16.98 2.52 -2.77
N LEU A 340 16.78 1.25 -3.17
CA LEU A 340 15.47 0.60 -3.22
C LEU A 340 15.15 -0.31 -2.03
N GLY A 341 16.13 -0.62 -1.18
CA GLY A 341 15.97 -1.53 -0.06
C GLY A 341 14.83 -1.13 0.88
N ALA A 342 14.10 -2.13 1.36
CA ALA A 342 12.91 -1.95 2.16
C ALA A 342 12.80 -3.00 3.28
N ASP A 343 12.00 -2.70 4.29
CA ASP A 343 11.69 -3.60 5.39
C ASP A 343 10.33 -4.27 5.16
N ILE A 344 9.38 -3.50 4.64
CA ILE A 344 8.09 -3.98 4.15
C ILE A 344 8.00 -3.70 2.65
N ALA A 345 7.71 -4.71 1.85
CA ALA A 345 7.48 -4.54 0.41
C ALA A 345 6.08 -5.03 0.04
N LYS A 346 5.32 -4.24 -0.73
CA LYS A 346 4.20 -4.79 -1.47
C LYS A 346 4.78 -5.58 -2.66
N SER A 347 4.40 -6.85 -2.80
CA SER A 347 4.77 -7.64 -3.97
C SER A 347 4.28 -6.93 -5.24
N CYS A 348 5.14 -6.88 -6.25
CA CYS A 348 4.76 -6.37 -7.55
C CYS A 348 3.68 -7.28 -8.18
N HIS A 349 2.81 -6.69 -9.00
CA HIS A 349 1.90 -7.39 -9.91
C HIS A 349 1.08 -8.49 -9.21
N HIS A 350 0.53 -8.14 -8.05
CA HIS A 350 -0.33 -9.00 -7.21
C HIS A 350 0.29 -10.33 -6.75
N GLY A 351 1.60 -10.51 -6.89
CA GLY A 351 2.26 -11.81 -6.65
C GLY A 351 2.26 -12.73 -7.88
N SER A 352 2.21 -12.16 -9.07
CA SER A 352 2.46 -12.82 -10.36
C SER A 352 3.84 -13.48 -10.41
N ALA A 353 4.01 -14.40 -11.38
CA ALA A 353 5.29 -15.01 -11.73
C ALA A 353 6.16 -14.10 -12.61
N ASP A 354 5.62 -12.96 -13.07
CA ASP A 354 6.37 -11.97 -13.86
C ASP A 354 7.15 -11.01 -12.95
N PHE A 355 8.18 -11.54 -12.30
CA PHE A 355 9.10 -10.80 -11.42
C PHE A 355 10.47 -11.50 -11.43
N THR A 356 11.45 -10.88 -10.78
CA THR A 356 12.83 -11.37 -10.69
C THR A 356 13.24 -11.66 -9.26
N SER A 357 13.99 -12.74 -9.08
CA SER A 357 14.68 -13.01 -7.82
C SER A 357 15.66 -11.89 -7.45
N GLU A 358 16.26 -11.26 -8.44
CA GLU A 358 17.22 -10.17 -8.32
C GLU A 358 16.57 -8.96 -7.65
N PHE A 359 15.39 -8.55 -8.11
CA PHE A 359 14.69 -7.40 -7.55
C PHE A 359 14.17 -7.66 -6.15
N LEU A 360 13.67 -8.87 -5.86
CA LEU A 360 13.34 -9.24 -4.48
C LEU A 360 14.57 -9.15 -3.56
N ARG A 361 15.75 -9.58 -4.04
CA ARG A 361 17.01 -9.44 -3.28
C ARG A 361 17.46 -7.99 -3.17
N VAL A 362 17.13 -7.13 -4.14
CA VAL A 362 17.34 -5.68 -4.04
C VAL A 362 16.47 -5.09 -2.92
N LEU A 363 15.18 -5.42 -2.90
CA LEU A 363 14.27 -4.95 -1.84
C LEU A 363 14.65 -5.52 -0.47
N ASN A 364 15.06 -6.79 -0.41
CA ASN A 364 15.46 -7.51 0.81
C ASN A 364 14.50 -7.35 2.01
N PRO A 365 13.16 -7.50 1.82
CA PRO A 365 12.19 -7.23 2.87
C PRO A 365 12.19 -8.32 3.95
N ILE A 366 11.75 -7.98 5.17
CA ILE A 366 11.38 -8.98 6.20
C ILE A 366 9.88 -9.32 6.14
N VAL A 367 9.08 -8.40 5.58
CA VAL A 367 7.64 -8.56 5.37
C VAL A 367 7.31 -8.30 3.91
N THR A 368 6.60 -9.23 3.29
CA THR A 368 5.99 -9.02 1.96
C THR A 368 4.48 -9.03 2.08
N VAL A 369 3.83 -7.98 1.56
CA VAL A 369 2.37 -7.88 1.44
C VAL A 369 1.95 -8.13 0.00
N ILE A 370 1.03 -9.05 -0.22
CA ILE A 370 0.50 -9.42 -1.53
C ILE A 370 -0.95 -8.96 -1.60
N SER A 371 -1.21 -7.93 -2.41
CA SER A 371 -2.56 -7.53 -2.79
C SER A 371 -3.02 -8.42 -3.95
N SER A 372 -3.87 -9.40 -3.67
CA SER A 372 -4.45 -10.36 -4.64
C SER A 372 -5.95 -10.57 -4.39
N GLY A 373 -6.64 -11.22 -5.34
CA GLY A 373 -8.05 -11.61 -5.20
C GLY A 373 -8.47 -12.77 -6.12
N ASP A 374 -9.78 -13.08 -6.10
CA ASP A 374 -10.35 -14.36 -6.61
C ASP A 374 -10.71 -14.41 -8.12
N GLU A 375 -10.06 -13.68 -9.03
CA GLU A 375 -10.40 -13.77 -10.47
C GLU A 375 -9.63 -14.91 -11.14
N GLU A 376 -10.39 -15.92 -11.60
CA GLU A 376 -9.89 -17.17 -12.18
C GLU A 376 -8.86 -17.04 -13.32
N PRO A 377 -8.87 -16.04 -14.22
CA PRO A 377 -7.81 -15.95 -15.24
C PRO A 377 -6.44 -15.55 -14.66
N HIS A 378 -6.39 -14.98 -13.45
CA HIS A 378 -5.20 -14.40 -12.84
C HIS A 378 -4.98 -14.92 -11.41
N VAL A 379 -4.91 -16.25 -11.25
CA VAL A 379 -4.66 -16.91 -9.96
C VAL A 379 -3.32 -16.45 -9.38
N HIS A 380 -3.38 -15.52 -8.43
CA HIS A 380 -2.26 -14.98 -7.67
C HIS A 380 -2.55 -15.12 -6.16
N PRO A 381 -1.53 -15.21 -5.29
CA PRO A 381 -0.11 -15.30 -5.61
C PRO A 381 0.29 -16.63 -6.26
N ARG A 382 1.35 -16.60 -7.07
CA ARG A 382 1.89 -17.80 -7.72
C ARG A 382 2.82 -18.60 -6.79
N PRO A 383 2.89 -19.94 -6.93
CA PRO A 383 3.73 -20.77 -6.07
C PRO A 383 5.23 -20.43 -6.12
N ASP A 384 5.74 -20.08 -7.30
CA ASP A 384 7.14 -19.66 -7.49
C ASP A 384 7.41 -18.30 -6.85
N THR A 385 6.46 -17.37 -6.89
CA THR A 385 6.54 -16.10 -6.15
C THR A 385 6.65 -16.34 -4.65
N LEU A 386 5.76 -17.16 -4.07
CA LEU A 386 5.80 -17.50 -2.65
C LEU A 386 7.11 -18.19 -2.25
N GLY A 387 7.57 -19.16 -3.04
CA GLY A 387 8.83 -19.86 -2.79
C GLY A 387 10.05 -18.94 -2.89
N THR A 388 10.03 -18.00 -3.83
CA THR A 388 11.12 -17.02 -4.02
C THR A 388 11.15 -16.01 -2.87
N ILE A 389 9.98 -15.53 -2.42
CA ILE A 389 9.85 -14.69 -1.21
C ILE A 389 10.46 -15.42 0.00
N GLY A 390 10.05 -16.66 0.26
CA GLY A 390 10.59 -17.44 1.39
C GLY A 390 12.09 -17.72 1.28
N LYS A 391 12.64 -17.79 0.07
CA LYS A 391 14.07 -18.07 -0.16
C LYS A 391 14.97 -16.83 0.01
N PHE A 392 14.51 -15.65 -0.41
CA PHE A 392 15.38 -14.48 -0.55
C PHE A 392 15.00 -13.29 0.33
N SER A 393 13.87 -13.35 1.04
CA SER A 393 13.54 -12.34 2.04
C SER A 393 14.47 -12.44 3.26
N ARG A 394 14.55 -11.35 4.02
CA ARG A 394 15.38 -11.25 5.22
C ARG A 394 14.76 -12.01 6.39
N GLY A 395 15.62 -12.63 7.18
CA GLY A 395 15.26 -13.33 8.42
C GLY A 395 14.98 -14.83 8.23
N GLU A 396 15.02 -15.59 9.33
CA GLU A 396 14.75 -17.05 9.31
C GLU A 396 13.29 -17.35 8.93
N ARG A 397 12.37 -16.45 9.30
CA ARG A 397 10.93 -16.57 9.05
C ARG A 397 10.39 -15.27 8.48
N SER A 398 10.60 -15.06 7.18
CA SER A 398 9.98 -13.95 6.45
C SER A 398 8.46 -14.03 6.55
N LEU A 399 7.81 -12.89 6.76
CA LEU A 399 6.35 -12.83 6.88
C LEU A 399 5.73 -12.53 5.51
N ILE A 400 4.76 -13.35 5.10
CA ILE A 400 3.99 -13.14 3.87
C ILE A 400 2.53 -12.92 4.28
N PHE A 401 1.99 -11.76 3.94
CA PHE A 401 0.57 -11.46 4.11
C PHE A 401 -0.10 -11.39 2.74
N SER A 402 -1.33 -11.89 2.61
CA SER A 402 -2.12 -11.79 1.38
C SER A 402 -3.52 -11.30 1.71
N THR A 403 -4.02 -10.32 0.94
CA THR A 403 -5.37 -9.78 1.12
C THR A 403 -6.44 -10.84 0.86
N GLU A 404 -6.19 -11.75 -0.06
CA GLU A 404 -7.08 -12.87 -0.38
C GLU A 404 -7.08 -13.94 0.70
N LEU A 405 -5.90 -14.37 1.16
CA LEU A 405 -5.81 -15.36 2.25
C LEU A 405 -6.45 -14.82 3.53
N ALA A 406 -6.23 -13.54 3.85
CA ALA A 406 -6.85 -12.88 4.99
C ALA A 406 -8.38 -12.71 4.85
N ARG A 407 -8.95 -12.91 3.65
CA ARG A 407 -10.39 -12.84 3.39
C ARG A 407 -11.10 -14.18 3.53
N SER A 408 -10.40 -15.31 3.59
CA SER A 408 -10.91 -16.70 3.50
C SER A 408 -11.86 -17.15 4.62
N SER A 409 -12.88 -16.37 4.96
CA SER A 409 -13.83 -16.63 6.04
C SER A 409 -15.15 -17.23 5.53
N LYS A 410 -15.85 -17.99 6.39
CA LYS A 410 -17.23 -18.48 6.10
C LYS A 410 -18.20 -17.34 5.78
N GLU A 411 -18.04 -16.19 6.43
CA GLU A 411 -18.86 -14.99 6.18
C GLU A 411 -18.73 -14.52 4.73
N PHE A 412 -17.55 -14.63 4.14
CA PHE A 412 -17.31 -14.26 2.73
C PHE A 412 -18.03 -15.22 1.75
N VAL A 413 -17.99 -16.53 2.01
CA VAL A 413 -18.67 -17.56 1.18
C VAL A 413 -20.19 -17.38 1.20
N GLU A 414 -20.77 -17.09 2.36
CA GLU A 414 -22.20 -16.78 2.50
C GLU A 414 -22.59 -15.48 1.78
N LEU A 415 -21.63 -14.56 1.63
CA LEU A 415 -21.84 -13.25 1.03
C LEU A 415 -21.82 -13.24 -0.49
N GLN A 416 -21.00 -14.07 -1.13
CA GLN A 416 -21.12 -14.31 -2.57
C GLN A 416 -22.54 -14.75 -2.95
N LYS A 417 -23.25 -15.41 -2.02
CA LYS A 417 -24.64 -15.86 -2.17
C LYS A 417 -25.68 -14.84 -1.68
N SER A 418 -25.27 -13.69 -1.14
CA SER A 418 -26.16 -12.69 -0.52
C SER A 418 -26.27 -11.39 -1.33
N ASN A 419 -27.50 -10.87 -1.43
CA ASN A 419 -27.80 -9.55 -2.03
C ASN A 419 -27.72 -8.39 -1.01
N SER A 420 -27.24 -8.62 0.23
CA SER A 420 -27.20 -7.58 1.26
C SER A 420 -26.00 -6.63 1.09
N THR A 421 -26.26 -5.40 0.64
CA THR A 421 -25.24 -4.32 0.56
C THR A 421 -24.52 -4.09 1.89
N LYS A 422 -25.25 -4.11 3.02
CA LYS A 422 -24.67 -3.91 4.36
C LYS A 422 -23.67 -5.00 4.74
N LYS A 423 -23.97 -6.26 4.44
CA LYS A 423 -23.04 -7.37 4.71
C LYS A 423 -21.81 -7.30 3.80
N ARG A 424 -22.01 -6.91 2.53
CA ARG A 424 -20.91 -6.68 1.58
C ARG A 424 -20.00 -5.57 2.12
N GLU A 425 -20.52 -4.38 2.38
CA GLU A 425 -19.78 -3.24 2.97
C GLU A 425 -18.90 -3.68 4.16
N ARG A 426 -19.49 -4.39 5.13
CA ARG A 426 -18.78 -4.86 6.33
C ARG A 426 -17.60 -5.80 6.01
N THR A 427 -17.71 -6.65 5.01
CA THR A 427 -16.71 -7.72 4.80
C THR A 427 -15.43 -7.20 4.22
N VAL A 428 -15.53 -6.34 3.19
CA VAL A 428 -14.37 -5.63 2.61
C VAL A 428 -13.65 -4.78 3.65
N THR A 429 -14.37 -4.27 4.65
CA THR A 429 -13.78 -3.41 5.70
C THR A 429 -13.06 -4.17 6.81
N VAL A 430 -13.34 -5.45 6.97
CA VAL A 430 -13.05 -6.20 8.20
C VAL A 430 -12.19 -7.43 7.92
N TYR A 431 -12.38 -8.08 6.77
CA TYR A 431 -11.65 -9.25 6.33
C TYR A 431 -10.82 -8.91 5.10
N GLY A 432 -9.68 -9.57 4.93
CA GLY A 432 -8.74 -9.31 3.84
C GLY A 432 -7.82 -8.09 4.04
N MET A 433 -8.21 -7.11 4.85
CA MET A 433 -7.37 -5.94 5.10
C MET A 433 -6.13 -6.28 5.94
N ILE A 434 -4.95 -5.85 5.47
CA ILE A 434 -3.68 -5.94 6.19
C ILE A 434 -3.30 -4.54 6.67
N ASN A 435 -3.11 -4.41 7.99
CA ASN A 435 -2.91 -3.14 8.66
C ASN A 435 -1.48 -3.03 9.15
N VAL A 436 -0.75 -2.00 8.72
CA VAL A 436 0.56 -1.63 9.27
C VAL A 436 0.41 -0.38 10.12
N ARG A 437 1.03 -0.38 11.30
CA ARG A 437 1.01 0.71 12.28
C ARG A 437 2.40 0.89 12.85
N THR A 438 2.95 2.11 12.79
CA THR A 438 4.35 2.31 13.15
C THR A 438 4.70 3.76 13.51
N ASP A 439 5.54 3.91 14.53
CA ASP A 439 6.21 5.16 14.91
C ASP A 439 7.61 5.31 14.28
N GLY A 440 8.04 4.34 13.47
CA GLY A 440 9.37 4.28 12.86
C GLY A 440 10.40 3.44 13.61
N GLU A 441 10.10 3.00 14.84
CA GLU A 441 10.93 2.10 15.67
C GLU A 441 10.23 0.75 15.89
N LYS A 442 8.91 0.79 16.07
CA LYS A 442 8.04 -0.36 16.28
C LYS A 442 7.08 -0.47 15.11
N VAL A 443 6.85 -1.69 14.66
CA VAL A 443 5.91 -2.00 13.59
C VAL A 443 4.94 -3.04 14.11
N ILE A 444 3.66 -2.76 13.96
CA ILE A 444 2.58 -3.73 14.10
C ILE A 444 2.00 -4.00 12.73
N ILE A 445 1.97 -5.28 12.34
CA ILE A 445 1.22 -5.75 11.18
C ILE A 445 0.11 -6.68 11.67
N ALA A 446 -1.12 -6.38 11.27
CA ALA A 446 -2.30 -7.08 11.76
C ALA A 446 -3.33 -7.38 10.67
N GLN A 447 -3.90 -8.59 10.75
CA GLN A 447 -5.05 -9.03 9.94
C GLN A 447 -6.11 -9.64 10.86
N LYS A 448 -7.38 -9.61 10.44
CA LYS A 448 -8.45 -10.15 11.28
C LYS A 448 -8.51 -11.67 11.16
N LEU A 449 -8.74 -12.35 12.28
CA LEU A 449 -8.96 -13.80 12.29
C LEU A 449 -10.33 -14.16 11.71
N GLU A 450 -10.38 -15.22 10.91
CA GLU A 450 -11.63 -15.78 10.37
C GLU A 450 -12.59 -16.22 11.47
N LYS A 451 -12.05 -16.87 12.52
CA LYS A 451 -12.78 -17.27 13.71
C LYS A 451 -12.11 -16.65 14.93
N PRO A 452 -12.74 -15.68 15.60
CA PRO A 452 -12.19 -15.13 16.83
C PRO A 452 -12.13 -16.21 17.92
N ALA A 453 -11.05 -16.22 18.69
CA ALA A 453 -10.95 -16.92 19.96
C ALA A 453 -11.57 -16.07 21.09
N ALA A 454 -11.76 -16.66 22.26
CA ALA A 454 -12.37 -15.98 23.40
C ALA A 454 -11.63 -14.69 23.82
N ASP A 455 -10.33 -14.63 23.57
CA ASP A 455 -9.39 -13.56 23.91
C ASP A 455 -8.78 -12.89 22.68
N ARG A 456 -9.16 -13.28 21.45
CA ARG A 456 -8.45 -12.83 20.25
C ARG A 456 -9.30 -12.72 19.00
N SER A 457 -9.30 -11.54 18.40
CA SER A 457 -9.97 -11.26 17.12
C SER A 457 -9.01 -10.89 15.98
N TRP A 458 -7.74 -10.59 16.29
CA TRP A 458 -6.71 -10.20 15.33
C TRP A 458 -5.48 -11.08 15.44
N ASP A 459 -4.90 -11.37 14.29
CA ASP A 459 -3.59 -11.95 14.12
C ASP A 459 -2.57 -10.80 14.04
N ILE A 460 -1.67 -10.73 15.02
CA ILE A 460 -0.79 -9.56 15.22
C ILE A 460 0.66 -10.00 15.26
N HIS A 461 1.46 -9.34 14.43
CA HIS A 461 2.90 -9.51 14.32
C HIS A 461 3.59 -8.20 14.68
N LYS A 462 4.59 -8.28 15.55
CA LYS A 462 5.37 -7.13 15.99
C LYS A 462 6.80 -7.23 15.47
N LEU A 463 7.31 -6.13 14.94
CA LEU A 463 8.71 -5.96 14.61
C LEU A 463 9.25 -4.75 15.38
N GLU A 464 10.51 -4.82 15.77
CA GLU A 464 11.21 -3.71 16.42
C GLU A 464 12.57 -3.51 15.76
N TRP A 465 13.00 -2.26 15.71
CA TRP A 465 14.33 -1.90 15.23
C TRP A 465 15.40 -2.43 16.20
N ASN A 466 16.39 -3.13 15.65
CA ASN A 466 17.60 -3.52 16.37
C ASN A 466 18.76 -2.61 15.93
N PRO A 467 19.25 -1.72 16.81
CA PRO A 467 20.32 -0.78 16.45
C PRO A 467 21.68 -1.47 16.24
N GLU A 468 21.94 -2.63 16.85
CA GLU A 468 23.20 -3.36 16.66
C GLU A 468 23.28 -4.03 15.29
N LYS A 469 22.12 -4.43 14.74
CA LYS A 469 22.01 -5.10 13.44
C LYS A 469 21.54 -4.18 12.32
N GLU A 470 21.24 -2.92 12.66
CA GLU A 470 20.65 -1.92 11.77
C GLU A 470 19.48 -2.50 10.94
N SER A 471 18.60 -3.26 11.59
CA SER A 471 17.47 -3.91 10.92
C SER A 471 16.31 -4.19 11.85
N PHE A 472 15.10 -4.27 11.27
CA PHE A 472 13.93 -4.75 11.98
C PHE A 472 14.00 -6.26 12.21
N GLU A 473 13.71 -6.67 13.44
CA GLU A 473 13.60 -8.07 13.84
C GLU A 473 12.18 -8.41 14.26
N TYR A 474 11.78 -9.65 13.97
CA TYR A 474 10.49 -10.16 14.39
C TYR A 474 10.52 -10.48 15.89
N ASN A 475 9.95 -9.58 16.69
CA ASN A 475 9.92 -9.70 18.15
C ASN A 475 8.58 -10.31 18.61
N GLN A 476 8.50 -11.64 18.47
CA GLN A 476 7.45 -12.51 19.02
C GLN A 476 6.02 -12.27 18.49
N TYR A 477 5.20 -13.32 18.63
CA TYR A 477 3.77 -13.28 18.39
C TYR A 477 3.05 -12.72 19.62
N LEU A 478 2.38 -11.57 19.50
CA LEU A 478 1.61 -11.00 20.60
C LEU A 478 0.33 -11.80 20.82
N LYS A 479 0.23 -12.52 21.95
CA LYS A 479 -1.07 -12.81 22.58
C LYS A 479 -1.52 -11.50 23.23
N TYR A 480 -2.72 -11.02 22.92
CA TYR A 480 -3.28 -9.82 23.55
C TYR A 480 -3.18 -9.94 25.09
N GLU A 481 -2.69 -8.90 25.76
CA GLU A 481 -3.07 -8.58 27.14
C GLU A 481 -4.15 -7.50 27.15
#